data_AF-A0A965UY81-F1
#
_entry.id   AF-A0A965UY81-F1
#
_cell.length_a   1.000
_cell.length_b   1.000
_cell.length_c   1.000
_cell.angle_alpha   90.00
_cell.angle_beta   90.00
_cell.angle_gamma   90.00
#
_symmetry.space_group_name_H-M   'P 1'
#
loop_
_entity.id
_entity.type
_entity.pdbx_description
1 polymer ?
#
loop_
_entity_poly.entity_id
_entity_poly.type
_entity_poly.pdbx_seq_one_letter_code
_entity_poly.pdbx_strand_id
1 'polypeptide(L)'
;MAGLGYKAFSAGAVLTAAQVQGYLQDQAVMTFASSAARTAAIAAPSQGMTTYLTDSNTYWQYFDAYNSSTNPGGAATAGWYPLS
;
A
#
# COMPACT_ATOMS: atom_id res chain seq x y z
N MET A 1 5.17 6.23 5.08
CA MET A 1 5.91 5.43 6.09
C MET A 1 5.45 4.00 5.94
N ALA A 2 6.34 3.01 6.05
CA ALA A 2 5.90 1.63 6.12
C ALA A 2 5.02 1.45 7.37
N GLY A 3 3.93 0.69 7.26
CA GLY A 3 3.03 0.43 8.39
C GLY A 3 3.77 -0.15 9.59
N LEU A 4 3.29 0.15 10.80
CA LEU A 4 3.90 -0.26 12.07
C LEU A 4 3.74 -1.76 12.40
N GLY A 5 3.21 -2.56 11.48
CA GLY A 5 2.96 -3.99 11.64
C GLY A 5 1.68 -4.31 12.42
N TYR A 6 1.70 -5.38 13.21
CA TYR A 6 0.54 -5.82 13.99
C TYR A 6 0.50 -5.17 15.38
N LYS A 7 -0.71 -4.78 15.80
CA LYS A 7 -0.99 -4.37 17.18
C LYS A 7 -2.30 -4.99 17.66
N ALA A 8 -2.24 -5.70 18.79
CA ALA A 8 -3.43 -6.10 19.52
C ALA A 8 -3.98 -4.88 20.29
N PHE A 9 -5.21 -4.49 19.98
CA PHE A 9 -5.90 -3.39 20.67
C PHE A 9 -6.71 -3.92 21.85
N SER A 10 -6.64 -3.22 22.97
CA SER A 10 -7.44 -3.54 24.16
C SER A 10 -8.78 -2.81 24.11
N ALA A 11 -9.86 -3.47 24.54
CA ALA A 11 -11.17 -2.85 24.63
C ALA A 11 -11.14 -1.60 25.53
N GLY A 12 -11.77 -0.52 25.09
CA GLY A 12 -11.80 0.77 25.80
C GLY A 12 -10.55 1.63 25.66
N ALA A 13 -9.50 1.17 24.95
CA ALA A 13 -8.33 2.00 24.68
C ALA A 13 -8.66 3.11 23.66
N VAL A 14 -8.20 4.33 23.92
CA VAL A 14 -8.27 5.43 22.95
C VAL A 14 -7.21 5.22 21.87
N LEU A 15 -7.63 5.20 20.61
CA LEU A 15 -6.73 5.11 19.46
C LEU A 15 -6.16 6.49 19.15
N THR A 16 -4.83 6.63 19.20
CA THR A 16 -4.20 7.87 18.78
C THR A 16 -4.18 7.97 17.26
N ALA A 17 -4.15 9.19 16.71
CA ALA A 17 -4.03 9.40 15.27
C ALA A 17 -2.81 8.67 14.67
N ALA A 18 -1.69 8.65 15.38
CA ALA A 18 -0.49 7.91 14.97
C ALA A 18 -0.72 6.40 14.92
N GLN A 19 -1.48 5.84 15.87
CA GLN A 19 -1.80 4.41 15.86
C GLN A 19 -2.76 4.07 14.72
N VAL A 20 -3.78 4.90 14.48
CA VAL A 20 -4.71 4.71 13.36
C VAL A 20 -3.96 4.79 12.04
N GLN A 21 -3.10 5.78 11.86
CA GLN A 21 -2.34 5.91 10.62
C GLN A 21 -1.39 4.73 10.40
N GLY A 22 -0.54 4.43 11.38
CA GLY A 22 0.53 3.45 11.20
C GLY A 22 0.09 1.99 11.28
N TYR A 23 -0.89 1.65 12.11
CA TYR A 23 -1.36 0.27 12.27
C TYR A 23 -2.58 -0.08 11.42
N LEU A 24 -3.32 0.89 10.89
CA LEU A 24 -4.54 0.65 10.10
C LEU A 24 -4.45 1.25 8.70
N GLN A 25 -4.36 2.57 8.56
CA GLN A 25 -4.46 3.20 7.22
C GLN A 25 -3.28 2.87 6.31
N ASP A 26 -2.04 2.92 6.82
CA ASP A 26 -0.84 2.59 6.03
C ASP A 26 -0.76 1.11 5.63
N GLN A 27 -1.62 0.24 6.19
CA GLN A 27 -1.66 -1.20 5.95
C GLN A 27 -2.95 -1.69 5.28
N ALA A 28 -3.93 -0.80 5.09
CA ALA A 28 -5.20 -1.16 4.46
C ALA A 28 -5.03 -1.34 2.94
N VAL A 29 -5.81 -2.26 2.37
CA VAL A 29 -5.97 -2.33 0.91
C VAL A 29 -6.97 -1.26 0.48
N MET A 30 -6.48 -0.21 -0.15
CA MET A 30 -7.31 0.90 -0.65
C MET A 30 -7.88 0.57 -2.02
N THR A 31 -9.15 0.89 -2.25
CA THR A 31 -9.83 0.68 -3.53
C THR A 31 -9.90 1.97 -4.35
N PHE A 32 -9.50 1.93 -5.61
CA PHE A 32 -9.56 3.06 -6.54
C PHE A 32 -10.24 2.67 -7.85
N ALA A 33 -10.85 3.67 -8.49
CA ALA A 33 -11.50 3.48 -9.78
C ALA A 33 -10.52 3.09 -10.89
N SER A 34 -9.31 3.67 -10.87
CA SER A 34 -8.26 3.44 -11.89
C SER A 34 -6.87 3.78 -11.35
N SER A 35 -5.83 3.41 -12.12
CA SER A 35 -4.43 3.73 -11.79
C SER A 35 -4.18 5.24 -11.71
N ALA A 36 -4.83 6.05 -12.56
CA ALA A 36 -4.74 7.51 -12.52
C ALA A 36 -5.37 8.08 -11.25
N ALA A 37 -6.55 7.57 -10.86
CA ALA A 37 -7.21 7.97 -9.61
C ALA A 37 -6.34 7.62 -8.39
N ARG A 38 -5.73 6.44 -8.37
CA ARG A 38 -4.77 6.03 -7.32
C ARG A 38 -3.56 6.96 -7.27
N THR A 39 -2.92 7.23 -8.41
CA THR A 39 -1.72 8.09 -8.44
C THR A 39 -2.02 9.53 -8.02
N ALA A 40 -3.22 10.04 -8.31
CA ALA A 40 -3.64 11.36 -7.83
C ALA A 40 -3.88 11.39 -6.31
N ALA A 41 -4.45 10.32 -5.74
CA ALA A 41 -4.73 10.22 -4.32
C ALA A 41 -3.47 9.91 -3.48
N ILE A 42 -2.52 9.16 -4.04
CA ILE A 42 -1.31 8.70 -3.36
C ILE A 42 -0.09 9.28 -4.07
N ALA A 43 0.26 10.53 -3.72
CA ALA A 43 1.40 11.23 -4.30
C ALA A 43 2.77 10.68 -3.81
N ALA A 44 2.81 10.04 -2.64
CA ALA A 44 4.02 9.51 -2.02
C ALA A 44 3.79 8.09 -1.47
N PRO A 45 3.66 7.07 -2.34
CA PRO A 45 3.48 5.69 -1.91
C PRO A 45 4.70 5.15 -1.16
N SER A 46 4.47 4.18 -0.27
CA SER A 46 5.53 3.50 0.49
C SER A 46 5.65 2.03 0.06
N GLN A 47 6.84 1.44 0.20
CA GLN A 47 7.09 0.01 -0.10
C GLN A 47 6.03 -0.90 0.51
N GLY A 48 5.53 -1.86 -0.29
CA GLY A 48 4.56 -2.86 0.15
C GLY A 48 3.12 -2.37 0.21
N MET A 49 2.86 -1.08 -0.01
CA MET A 49 1.50 -0.54 -0.06
C MET A 49 0.69 -1.26 -1.14
N THR A 50 -0.49 -1.76 -0.78
CA THR A 50 -1.34 -2.57 -1.66
C THR A 50 -2.65 -1.85 -1.94
N THR A 51 -3.09 -1.87 -3.20
CA THR A 51 -4.32 -1.22 -3.68
C THR A 51 -5.10 -2.19 -4.56
N TYR A 52 -6.40 -1.98 -4.68
CA TYR A 52 -7.26 -2.71 -5.60
C TYR A 52 -7.85 -1.71 -6.60
N LEU A 53 -7.79 -2.04 -7.89
CA LEU A 53 -8.35 -1.23 -8.96
C LEU A 53 -9.63 -1.88 -9.50
N THR A 54 -10.73 -1.14 -9.53
CA THR A 54 -12.02 -1.66 -9.97
C THR A 54 -12.15 -1.76 -11.49
N ASP A 55 -11.43 -0.93 -12.25
CA ASP A 55 -11.43 -0.96 -13.72
C ASP A 55 -10.77 -2.22 -14.28
N SER A 56 -9.71 -2.70 -13.65
CA SER A 56 -8.99 -3.92 -14.03
C SER A 56 -9.33 -5.14 -13.16
N ASN A 57 -10.06 -4.94 -12.06
CA ASN A 57 -10.35 -5.96 -11.06
C ASN A 57 -9.07 -6.65 -10.54
N THR A 58 -8.01 -5.87 -10.28
CA THR A 58 -6.67 -6.39 -9.96
C THR A 58 -6.10 -5.71 -8.72
N TYR A 59 -5.35 -6.46 -7.91
CA TYR A 59 -4.55 -5.91 -6.83
C TYR A 59 -3.19 -5.45 -7.35
N TRP A 60 -2.69 -4.35 -6.79
CA TRP A 60 -1.41 -3.75 -7.15
C TRP A 60 -0.62 -3.42 -5.90
N GLN A 61 0.69 -3.70 -5.92
CA GLN A 61 1.60 -3.39 -4.83
C GLN A 61 2.68 -2.42 -5.29
N TYR A 62 3.04 -1.46 -4.44
CA TYR A 62 4.11 -0.50 -4.69
C TYR A 62 5.47 -1.04 -4.26
N PHE A 63 6.47 -0.85 -5.12
CA PHE A 63 7.87 -1.20 -4.86
C PHE A 63 8.76 0.04 -5.00
N ASP A 64 9.61 0.32 -4.01
CA ASP A 64 10.54 1.46 -3.93
C ASP A 64 11.96 1.12 -4.42
N ALA A 65 12.30 -0.17 -4.50
CA ALA A 65 13.64 -0.62 -4.85
C ALA A 65 13.89 -0.61 -6.37
N TYR A 66 15.01 0.00 -6.76
CA TYR A 66 15.66 -0.19 -8.06
C TYR A 66 16.46 -1.51 -8.07
N ASN A 67 15.86 -2.61 -7.63
CA ASN A 67 16.53 -3.90 -7.48
C ASN A 67 15.65 -5.03 -8.03
N SER A 68 16.10 -5.63 -9.14
CA SER A 68 15.35 -6.61 -9.93
C SER A 68 15.04 -7.91 -9.18
N SER A 69 15.68 -8.19 -8.03
CA SER A 69 15.44 -9.43 -7.28
C SER A 69 14.19 -9.41 -6.39
N THR A 70 13.64 -8.22 -6.11
CA THR A 70 12.46 -8.08 -5.22
C THR A 70 11.19 -7.66 -5.93
N ASN A 71 11.26 -7.18 -7.17
CA ASN A 71 10.10 -6.67 -7.91
C ASN A 71 9.43 -7.78 -8.72
N PRO A 72 8.08 -7.85 -8.75
CA PRO A 72 7.35 -8.80 -9.60
C PRO A 72 7.78 -8.68 -11.06
N GLY A 73 8.13 -9.82 -11.68
CA GLY A 73 8.60 -9.85 -13.08
C GLY A 73 10.02 -9.32 -13.33
N GLY A 74 10.82 -9.08 -12.28
CA GLY A 74 12.23 -8.68 -12.42
C GLY A 74 12.45 -7.20 -12.79
N ALA A 75 11.46 -6.35 -12.57
CA ALA A 75 11.51 -4.96 -12.99
C ALA A 75 12.54 -4.15 -12.18
N ALA A 76 13.32 -3.31 -12.86
CA ALA A 76 14.40 -2.54 -12.24
C ALA A 76 13.95 -1.17 -11.71
N THR A 77 12.68 -0.78 -11.82
CA THR A 77 12.22 0.58 -11.51
C THR A 77 11.23 0.58 -10.35
N ALA A 78 11.22 1.63 -9.53
CA ALA A 78 10.18 1.83 -8.54
C ALA A 78 8.81 2.05 -9.21
N GLY A 79 7.76 1.43 -8.70
CA GLY A 79 6.46 1.50 -9.35
C GLY A 79 5.39 0.61 -8.74
N TRP A 80 4.20 0.69 -9.32
CA TRP A 80 3.08 -0.19 -9.01
C TRP A 80 3.13 -1.40 -9.92
N TYR A 81 3.08 -2.59 -9.32
CA TYR A 81 3.08 -3.86 -10.04
C TYR A 81 1.81 -4.65 -9.69
N PRO A 82 1.17 -5.31 -10.67
CA PRO A 82 0.01 -6.12 -10.41
C PRO A 82 0.42 -7.39 -9.63
N LEU A 83 -0.43 -7.81 -8.71
CA LEU A 83 -0.33 -9.11 -8.05
C LEU A 83 -1.13 -10.11 -8.91
N SER A 84 -0.45 -11.15 -9.39
CA SER A 84 -1.04 -12.27 -10.15
C SER A 84 -1.78 -13.24 -9.24
#